data_AF-A0A451CMU5-F1
#
_entry.id   AF-A0A451CMU5-F1
#
_cell.length_a   1.000
_cell.length_b   1.000
_cell.length_c   1.000
_cell.angle_alpha   90.00
_cell.angle_beta   90.00
_cell.angle_gamma   90.00
#
_symmetry.space_group_name_H-M   'P 1'
#
loop_
_entity.id
_entity.type
_entity.pdbx_description
1 polymer ?
#
loop_
_entity_poly.entity_id
_entity_poly.type
_entity_poly.pdbx_seq_one_letter_code
_entity_poly.pdbx_strand_id
1 'polypeptide(L)' 'MPTVLRVGRFRFHFYSDEGNEPPHIHVRCAGAECKFWLAPIALARNRGVLPHDLREIERLVFENRIS' A
#
# COMPACT_ATOMS: atom_id res chain seq x y z
N MET A 1 -7.76 -12.37 0.21
CA MET A 1 -6.29 -12.24 0.41
C MET A 1 -5.96 -11.95 1.85
N PRO A 2 -4.81 -12.47 2.33
CA PRO A 2 -4.32 -12.19 3.67
C PRO A 2 -3.96 -10.71 3.81
N THR A 3 -4.26 -10.16 4.97
CA THR A 3 -3.84 -8.81 5.37
C THR A 3 -2.55 -8.94 6.14
N VAL A 4 -1.52 -8.27 5.67
CA VAL A 4 -0.17 -8.38 6.24
C VAL A 4 0.05 -7.35 7.35
N LEU A 5 -0.63 -6.22 7.27
CA LEU A 5 -0.57 -5.17 8.29
C LEU A 5 -1.88 -4.39 8.31
N ARG A 6 -2.28 -3.97 9.51
CA ARG A 6 -3.41 -3.06 9.69
C ARG A 6 -3.00 -1.95 10.65
N VAL A 7 -3.04 -0.71 10.17
CA VAL A 7 -2.74 0.48 10.97
C VAL A 7 -3.94 1.41 10.90
N GLY A 8 -4.67 1.54 12.01
CA GLY A 8 -5.91 2.32 12.05
C GLY A 8 -6.91 1.89 10.97
N ARG A 9 -7.21 2.80 10.04
CA ARG A 9 -8.12 2.60 8.90
C ARG A 9 -7.47 1.99 7.66
N PHE A 10 -6.14 1.87 7.65
CA PHE A 10 -5.38 1.35 6.51
C PHE A 10 -5.19 -0.15 6.61
N ARG A 11 -5.50 -0.85 5.51
CA ARG A 11 -5.36 -2.30 5.39
C ARG A 11 -4.36 -2.63 4.30
N PHE A 12 -3.21 -3.17 4.69
CA PHE A 12 -2.13 -3.57 3.78
C PHE A 12 -2.27 -5.05 3.39
N HIS A 13 -2.14 -5.34 2.11
CA HIS A 13 -2.36 -6.68 1.55
C HIS A 13 -1.65 -6.87 0.22
N PHE A 14 -1.42 -8.12 -0.16
CA PHE A 14 -0.89 -8.55 -1.46
C PHE A 14 -1.96 -9.35 -2.20
N TYR A 15 -2.08 -9.18 -3.53
CA TYR A 15 -2.89 -10.12 -4.33
C TYR A 15 -2.05 -11.37 -4.60
N SER A 16 -2.69 -12.53 -4.61
CA SER A 16 -2.01 -13.80 -4.85
C SER A 16 -1.72 -14.04 -6.34
N ASP A 17 -2.19 -13.15 -7.22
CA ASP A 17 -2.16 -13.29 -8.68
C ASP A 17 -1.72 -11.97 -9.35
N GLU A 18 -0.51 -11.49 -9.03
CA GLU A 18 0.03 -10.22 -9.58
C GLU A 18 1.13 -10.42 -10.63
N GLY A 19 1.23 -11.64 -11.18
CA GLY A 19 2.15 -11.95 -12.27
C GLY A 19 3.60 -11.57 -11.97
N ASN A 20 4.25 -10.88 -12.91
CA ASN A 20 5.68 -10.55 -12.88
C ASN A 20 5.95 -9.07 -12.56
N GLU A 21 5.07 -8.43 -11.79
CA GLU A 21 5.24 -7.03 -11.39
C GLU A 21 6.34 -6.87 -10.32
N PRO A 22 7.03 -5.72 -10.27
CA PRO A 22 7.99 -5.42 -9.20
C PRO A 22 7.34 -5.53 -7.80
N PRO A 23 8.14 -5.75 -6.73
CA PRO A 23 7.61 -5.82 -5.36
C PRO A 23 6.76 -4.60 -5.00
N HIS A 24 5.52 -4.84 -4.59
CA HIS A 24 4.54 -3.79 -4.32
C HIS A 24 3.50 -4.21 -3.29
N ILE A 25 2.82 -3.25 -2.68
CA ILE A 25 1.81 -3.48 -1.66
C ILE A 25 0.53 -2.68 -1.97
N HIS A 26 -0.63 -3.29 -1.69
CA HIS A 26 -1.92 -2.64 -1.82
C HIS A 26 -2.42 -2.19 -0.47
N VAL A 27 -3.01 -1.01 -0.43
CA VAL A 27 -3.51 -0.38 0.78
C VAL A 27 -4.94 0.08 0.56
N ARG A 28 -5.87 -0.46 1.35
CA ARG A 28 -7.29 -0.09 1.30
C ARG A 28 -7.64 0.85 2.45
N CYS A 29 -8.37 1.91 2.15
CA CYS A 29 -8.86 2.90 3.13
C CYS A 29 -10.26 3.37 2.76
N ALA A 30 -11.24 3.24 3.66
CA ALA A 30 -12.58 3.85 3.52
C ALA A 30 -13.27 3.67 2.14
N GLY A 31 -13.13 2.49 1.52
CA GLY A 31 -13.69 2.19 0.19
C GLY A 31 -12.79 2.56 -0.99
N ALA A 32 -11.70 3.30 -0.76
CA ALA A 32 -10.63 3.58 -1.70
C ALA A 32 -9.46 2.59 -1.58
N GLU A 33 -8.61 2.57 -2.60
CA GLU A 33 -7.44 1.68 -2.66
C GLU A 33 -6.27 2.38 -3.36
N CYS A 34 -5.05 2.17 -2.88
CA CYS A 34 -3.84 2.57 -3.58
C CYS A 34 -2.81 1.44 -3.59
N LYS A 35 -1.88 1.52 -4.54
CA LYS A 35 -0.77 0.58 -4.72
C LYS A 35 0.54 1.35 -4.64
N PHE A 36 1.50 0.83 -3.89
CA PHE A 36 2.86 1.37 -3.79
C PHE A 36 3.88 0.33 -4.23
N TRP A 37 4.83 0.74 -5.07
CA TRP A 37 6.06 -0.01 -5.28
C TRP A 37 6.89 0.01 -4.00
N LEU A 38 7.69 -1.05 -3.77
CA LEU A 38 8.61 -1.13 -2.64
C LEU A 38 10.07 -0.87 -3.05
N ALA A 39 10.35 -0.84 -4.36
CA ALA A 39 11.70 -0.59 -4.89
C ALA A 39 11.63 0.13 -6.26
N PRO A 40 11.81 1.47 -6.30
CA PRO A 40 11.81 2.39 -5.16
C PRO A 40 10.41 2.49 -4.51
N ILE A 41 10.34 3.00 -3.27
CA ILE A 41 9.05 3.29 -2.64
C ILE A 41 8.41 4.45 -3.41
N ALA A 42 7.34 4.17 -4.13
CA ALA A 42 6.65 5.16 -4.95
C ALA A 42 5.18 4.75 -5.17
N LEU A 43 4.30 5.75 -5.26
CA LEU A 43 2.90 5.53 -5.59
C LEU A 43 2.77 5.00 -7.02
N ALA A 44 2.28 3.76 -7.16
CA ALA A 44 2.04 3.12 -8.44
C ALA A 44 0.64 3.43 -8.99
N ARG A 45 -0.36 3.44 -8.09
CA ARG A 45 -1.76 3.66 -8.46
C ARG A 45 -2.54 4.24 -7.28
N ASN A 46 -3.43 5.18 -7.58
CA ASN A 46 -4.41 5.68 -6.63
C ASN A 46 -5.83 5.50 -7.20
N ARG A 47 -6.72 4.86 -6.45
CA ARG A 47 -8.16 4.75 -6.71
C ARG A 47 -8.94 5.43 -5.57
N GLY A 48 -8.93 6.76 -5.56
CA GLY A 48 -9.77 7.58 -4.69
C GLY A 48 -9.25 7.78 -3.25
N VAL A 49 -8.00 7.41 -2.96
CA VAL A 49 -7.37 7.71 -1.67
C VAL A 49 -7.00 9.19 -1.63
N LEU A 50 -7.34 9.85 -0.53
CA LEU A 50 -7.10 11.27 -0.35
C LEU A 50 -5.59 11.58 -0.24
N PRO A 51 -5.12 12.74 -0.69
CA PRO A 51 -3.69 13.07 -0.66
C PRO A 51 -3.04 13.02 0.73
N HIS A 52 -3.78 13.34 1.79
CA HIS A 52 -3.26 13.23 3.16
C HIS A 52 -3.06 11.78 3.59
N ASP A 53 -4.00 10.90 3.22
CA ASP A 53 -3.92 9.46 3.47
C ASP A 53 -2.77 8.84 2.68
N LEU A 54 -2.55 9.25 1.44
CA LEU A 54 -1.44 8.76 0.64
C LEU A 54 -0.08 9.03 1.30
N ARG A 55 0.12 10.22 1.87
CA ARG A 55 1.35 10.58 2.58
C ARG A 55 1.54 9.76 3.85
N GLU A 56 0.46 9.52 4.58
CA GLU A 56 0.49 8.69 5.78
C GLU A 56 0.82 7.23 5.43
N ILE A 57 0.19 6.69 4.39
CA ILE A 57 0.45 5.36 3.88
C ILE A 57 1.91 5.24 3.40
N GLU A 58 2.41 6.20 2.63
CA GLU A 58 3.80 6.22 2.15
C GLU A 58 4.79 6.19 3.32
N ARG A 59 4.55 6.99 4.37
CA ARG A 59 5.35 6.96 5.60
C ARG A 59 5.32 5.57 6.25
N LEU A 60 4.15 4.96 6.38
CA LEU A 60 4.00 3.61 6.96
C LEU A 60 4.72 2.55 6.13
N VAL A 61 4.66 2.62 4.80
CA VAL A 61 5.39 1.72 3.90
C VAL A 61 6.90 1.88 4.10
N PHE A 62 7.39 3.11 4.23
CA PHE A 62 8.80 3.39 4.47
C PHE A 62 9.28 2.84 5.83
N GLU A 63 8.53 3.09 6.89
CA GLU A 63 8.86 2.62 8.25
C GLU A 63 8.92 1.09 8.35
N ASN A 64 8.03 0.39 7.65
CA ASN A 64 7.97 -1.08 7.70
C ASN A 64 8.95 -1.77 6.73
N ARG A 65 9.69 -1.05 5.88
CA ARG A 65 10.73 -1.64 5.03
C ARG A 65 12.06 -1.87 5.76
N ILE A 66 12.25 -1.22 6.92
CA ILE A 66 13.54 -1.20 7.65
C ILE A 66 13.61 -2.28 8.75
N SER A 67 12.55 -3.05 9.00
CA SER A 67 12.53 -4.09 10.03
C SER A 67 12.88 -5.49 9.51
#